data_AF-A0A443Q8Z9-F1
#
_entry.id   AF-A0A443Q8Z9-F1
#
_cell.length_a   1.000
_cell.length_b   1.000
_cell.length_c   1.000
_cell.angle_alpha   90.00
_cell.angle_beta   90.00
_cell.angle_gamma   90.00
#
_symmetry.space_group_name_H-M   'P 1'
#
loop_
_entity.id
_entity.type
_entity.pdbx_description
1 polymer ?
#
loop_
_entity_poly.entity_id
_entity_poly.type
_entity_poly.pdbx_seq_one_letter_code
_entity_poly.pdbx_strand_id
1 'polypeptide(L)'
;MYGNGLKPSIWPAFQRRFGIKQIIEFYGATESNSLLINILGKEGACGFFPRTVPLWFLKLLYPVALVKANEVTGEVIRNEKGLCDLVRTSGGSGLFVGKIRNDAIHRFDGYVNQAESSKKVLKDVFKKGDAF
;
A
#
# COMPACT_ATOMS: atom_id res chain seq x y z
N MET A 1 21.01 -5.64 1.29
CA MET A 1 20.18 -6.80 0.86
C MET A 1 18.80 -6.28 0.49
N TYR A 2 18.16 -6.85 -0.54
CA TYR A 2 16.81 -6.47 -0.99
C TYR A 2 15.88 -7.69 -0.92
N GLY A 3 14.62 -7.52 -0.51
CA GLY A 3 13.66 -8.63 -0.45
C GLY A 3 12.23 -8.23 -0.05
N ASN A 4 11.36 -9.23 0.12
CA ASN A 4 9.91 -9.05 0.38
C ASN A 4 9.52 -8.89 1.86
N GLY A 5 10.48 -9.03 2.79
CA GLY A 5 10.17 -9.04 4.22
C GLY A 5 10.90 -10.13 4.99
N LEU A 6 11.48 -9.74 6.12
CA LEU A 6 11.91 -10.62 7.20
C LEU A 6 11.00 -10.41 8.41
N LYS A 7 10.70 -11.50 9.12
CA LYS A 7 10.06 -11.38 10.43
C LYS A 7 10.94 -10.51 11.34
N PRO A 8 10.37 -9.57 12.11
CA PRO A 8 11.14 -8.72 13.02
C PRO A 8 12.06 -9.53 13.94
N SER A 9 11.61 -10.68 14.44
CA SER A 9 12.41 -11.56 15.30
C SER A 9 13.67 -12.16 14.63
N ILE A 10 13.70 -12.28 13.30
CA ILE A 10 14.83 -12.86 12.54
C ILE A 10 15.79 -11.76 12.08
N TRP A 11 15.27 -10.56 11.81
CA TRP A 11 15.99 -9.49 11.14
C TRP A 11 17.31 -9.12 11.82
N PRO A 12 17.37 -8.82 13.14
CA PRO A 12 18.63 -8.44 13.78
C PRO A 12 19.66 -9.57 13.79
N ALA A 13 19.21 -10.81 13.97
CA ALA A 13 20.08 -11.98 13.97
C ALA A 13 20.69 -12.22 12.59
N PHE A 14 19.89 -12.10 11.54
CA PHE A 14 20.34 -12.22 10.15
C PHE A 14 21.36 -11.14 9.78
N GLN A 15 21.06 -9.87 10.10
CA GLN A 15 22.01 -8.77 9.84
C GLN A 15 23.36 -8.99 10.50
N ARG A 16 23.37 -9.37 11.80
CA ARG A 16 24.60 -9.64 12.54
C ARG A 16 25.37 -10.82 11.99
N ARG A 17 24.69 -11.93 11.71
CA ARG A 17 25.32 -13.18 11.21
C ARG A 17 26.05 -12.97 9.90
N PHE A 18 25.48 -12.20 8.98
CA PHE A 18 26.00 -12.03 7.62
C PHE A 18 26.65 -10.65 7.38
N GLY A 19 26.80 -9.82 8.41
CA GLY A 19 27.40 -8.49 8.28
C GLY A 19 26.62 -7.55 7.35
N ILE A 20 25.31 -7.70 7.24
CA ILE A 20 24.48 -6.91 6.32
C ILE A 20 24.21 -5.53 6.92
N LYS A 21 24.87 -4.51 6.36
CA LYS A 21 24.73 -3.10 6.80
C LYS A 21 23.29 -2.59 6.72
N GLN A 22 22.57 -2.96 5.67
CA GLN A 22 21.21 -2.50 5.43
C GLN A 22 20.37 -3.57 4.71
N ILE A 23 19.16 -3.75 5.21
CA ILE A 23 18.12 -4.55 4.58
C ILE A 23 17.06 -3.58 4.05
N ILE A 24 16.73 -3.69 2.78
CA ILE A 24 15.70 -2.91 2.10
C ILE A 24 14.59 -3.86 1.72
N GLU A 25 13.38 -3.54 2.13
CA GLU A 25 12.22 -4.38 1.89
C GLU A 25 11.21 -3.67 1.01
N PHE A 26 10.55 -4.43 0.15
CA PHE A 26 9.42 -3.92 -0.62
C PHE A 26 8.18 -4.76 -0.37
N TYR A 27 7.04 -4.09 -0.38
CA TYR A 27 5.71 -4.68 -0.27
C TYR A 27 4.89 -4.27 -1.49
N GLY A 28 4.39 -5.26 -2.22
CA GLY A 28 3.61 -5.06 -3.43
C GLY A 28 3.06 -6.39 -3.92
N ALA A 29 2.37 -6.35 -5.05
CA ALA A 29 1.85 -7.51 -5.76
C ALA A 29 2.19 -7.37 -7.24
N THR A 30 2.29 -8.50 -7.95
CA THR A 30 2.57 -8.52 -9.40
C THR A 30 1.57 -7.66 -10.18
N GLU A 31 0.33 -7.64 -9.71
CA GLU A 31 -0.79 -6.95 -10.34
C GLU A 31 -1.07 -5.58 -9.70
N SER A 32 -0.28 -5.20 -8.70
CA SER A 32 -0.43 -3.91 -8.03
C SER A 32 0.18 -2.79 -8.86
N ASN A 33 -0.56 -1.69 -8.99
CA ASN A 33 -0.09 -0.45 -9.58
C ASN A 33 0.68 0.44 -8.58
N SER A 34 1.08 -0.11 -7.44
CA SER A 34 1.71 0.60 -6.32
C SER A 34 2.57 -0.34 -5.47
N LEU A 35 3.62 0.21 -4.85
CA LEU A 35 4.62 -0.53 -4.07
C LEU A 35 5.12 0.29 -2.87
N LEU A 36 5.25 -0.32 -1.69
CA LEU A 36 5.93 0.31 -0.55
C LEU A 36 7.37 -0.18 -0.51
N ILE A 37 8.31 0.72 -0.20
CA ILE A 37 9.71 0.35 0.02
C ILE A 37 10.18 0.93 1.35
N ASN A 38 10.69 0.06 2.22
CA ASN A 38 11.45 0.43 3.41
C ASN A 38 12.90 0.72 3.04
N ILE A 39 13.13 1.84 2.35
CA ILE A 39 14.47 2.26 1.91
C ILE A 39 15.36 2.57 3.11
N LEU A 40 14.79 3.00 4.23
CA LEU A 40 15.54 3.33 5.44
C LEU A 40 15.99 2.09 6.23
N GLY A 41 15.49 0.90 5.89
CA GLY A 41 15.81 -0.34 6.60
C GLY A 41 15.35 -0.36 8.05
N LYS A 42 14.23 0.32 8.34
CA LYS A 42 13.64 0.34 9.68
C LYS A 42 13.01 -1.02 9.98
N GLU A 43 13.54 -1.73 10.98
CA GLU A 43 12.98 -3.02 11.42
C GLU A 43 11.47 -2.93 11.66
N GLY A 44 10.72 -3.89 11.08
CA GLY A 44 9.27 -4.00 11.21
C GLY A 44 8.45 -3.04 10.34
N ALA A 45 9.08 -2.21 9.52
CA ALA A 45 8.38 -1.35 8.56
C ALA A 45 8.41 -1.94 7.15
N CYS A 46 7.30 -1.81 6.41
CA CYS A 46 7.23 -2.14 4.98
C CYS A 46 7.42 -0.92 4.06
N GLY A 47 7.51 0.29 4.64
CA GLY A 47 7.68 1.54 3.93
C GLY A 47 7.60 2.75 4.86
N PHE A 48 7.72 3.95 4.29
CA PHE A 48 7.62 5.20 5.05
C PHE A 48 6.80 6.24 4.28
N PHE A 49 5.81 6.83 4.97
CA PHE A 49 5.07 8.00 4.49
C PHE A 49 5.50 9.23 5.28
N PRO A 50 6.16 10.23 4.65
CA PRO A 50 6.56 11.43 5.35
C PRO A 50 5.33 12.24 5.78
N ARG A 51 5.18 12.48 7.08
CA ARG A 51 4.10 13.33 7.64
C ARG A 51 4.40 14.83 7.54
N THR A 52 5.65 15.19 7.29
CA THR A 52 6.11 16.58 7.18
C THR A 52 5.83 17.19 5.80
N VAL A 53 5.60 16.35 4.79
CA VAL A 53 5.25 16.79 3.43
C VAL A 53 3.74 16.98 3.35
N PRO A 54 3.24 18.10 2.77
CA PRO A 54 1.82 18.29 2.60
C PRO A 54 1.16 17.11 1.85
N LEU A 55 0.08 16.56 2.42
CA LEU A 55 -0.59 15.37 1.89
C LEU A 55 -1.02 15.50 0.42
N TRP A 56 -1.39 16.71 -0.03
CA TRP A 56 -1.75 16.96 -1.42
C TRP A 56 -0.57 16.76 -2.38
N PHE A 57 0.63 17.14 -1.97
CA PHE A 57 1.85 16.99 -2.76
C PHE A 57 2.30 15.53 -2.79
N LEU A 58 2.25 14.86 -1.63
CA LEU A 58 2.55 13.43 -1.54
C LEU A 58 1.61 12.59 -2.41
N LYS A 59 0.30 12.91 -2.40
CA LYS A 59 -0.69 12.27 -3.28
C LYS A 59 -0.53 12.58 -4.76
N LEU A 60 0.16 13.66 -5.13
CA LEU A 60 0.47 13.96 -6.53
C LEU A 60 1.55 13.02 -7.05
N LEU A 61 2.63 12.87 -6.28
CA LEU A 61 3.79 12.05 -6.63
C LEU A 61 3.57 10.55 -6.42
N TYR A 62 2.83 10.19 -5.37
CA TYR A 62 2.61 8.80 -4.99
C TYR A 62 1.17 8.60 -4.51
N PRO A 63 0.22 8.36 -5.44
CA PRO A 63 -1.22 8.48 -5.20
C PRO A 63 -1.81 7.24 -4.53
N VAL A 64 -1.29 6.89 -3.35
CA VAL A 64 -1.71 5.74 -2.57
C VAL A 64 -2.42 6.16 -1.28
N ALA A 65 -3.16 5.23 -0.69
CA ALA A 65 -3.85 5.45 0.57
C ALA A 65 -4.00 4.16 1.38
N LEU A 66 -4.22 4.33 2.69
CA LEU A 66 -4.64 3.26 3.59
C LEU A 66 -6.10 3.51 3.99
N VAL A 67 -7.01 2.69 3.48
CA VAL A 67 -8.45 2.79 3.77
C VAL A 67 -8.85 1.77 4.82
N LYS A 68 -9.84 2.10 5.64
CA LYS A 68 -10.38 1.18 6.64
C LYS A 68 -11.00 -0.02 5.93
N ALA A 69 -10.69 -1.20 6.41
CA ALA A 69 -11.26 -2.45 5.93
C ALA A 69 -11.50 -3.39 7.11
N ASN A 70 -12.43 -4.32 6.94
CA ASN A 70 -12.63 -5.42 7.87
C ASN A 70 -11.40 -6.35 7.80
N GLU A 71 -10.80 -6.66 8.95
CA GLU A 71 -9.57 -7.44 9.02
C GLU A 71 -9.73 -8.90 8.60
N VAL A 72 -10.96 -9.44 8.67
CA VAL A 72 -11.27 -10.83 8.33
C VAL A 72 -11.71 -10.96 6.88
N THR A 73 -12.64 -10.11 6.43
CA THR A 73 -13.21 -10.21 5.08
C THR A 73 -12.41 -9.42 4.03
N GLY A 74 -11.63 -8.44 4.46
CA GLY A 74 -10.93 -7.51 3.57
C GLY A 74 -11.83 -6.46 2.93
N GLU A 75 -13.13 -6.44 3.25
CA GLU A 75 -14.08 -5.50 2.68
C GLU A 75 -13.87 -4.10 3.24
N VAL A 76 -13.93 -3.09 2.36
CA VAL A 76 -13.72 -1.70 2.76
C VAL A 76 -14.90 -1.17 3.56
N ILE A 77 -14.60 -0.35 4.57
CA ILE A 77 -15.60 0.33 5.39
C ILE A 77 -15.93 1.66 4.72
N ARG A 78 -17.21 1.85 4.39
CA ARG A 78 -17.73 3.05 3.73
C ARG A 78 -18.52 3.92 4.72
N ASN A 79 -18.40 5.23 4.58
CA ASN A 79 -19.18 6.21 5.33
C ASN A 79 -20.58 6.42 4.73
N GLU A 80 -21.37 7.29 5.35
CA GLU A 80 -22.75 7.64 4.94
C GLU A 80 -22.87 8.13 3.49
N LYS A 81 -21.79 8.64 2.89
CA LYS A 81 -21.75 9.08 1.49
C LYS A 81 -21.43 7.93 0.51
N GLY A 82 -21.25 6.72 1.02
CA GLY A 82 -20.83 5.54 0.27
C GLY A 82 -19.36 5.58 -0.16
N LEU A 83 -18.54 6.43 0.46
CA LEU A 83 -17.10 6.57 0.18
C LEU A 83 -16.26 5.86 1.25
N CYS A 84 -15.04 5.46 0.93
CA CYS A 84 -14.15 4.77 1.88
C CYS A 84 -13.55 5.73 2.90
N ASP A 85 -13.49 5.29 4.16
CA ASP A 85 -12.82 6.04 5.22
C ASP A 85 -11.32 5.76 5.25
N LEU A 86 -10.52 6.81 5.50
CA LEU A 86 -9.08 6.67 5.72
C LEU A 86 -8.77 6.15 7.12
N VAL A 87 -7.69 5.37 7.22
CA VAL A 87 -7.03 5.13 8.49
C VAL A 87 -6.29 6.40 8.88
N ARG A 88 -6.78 7.10 9.91
CA ARG A 88 -6.21 8.38 10.38
C ARG A 88 -5.35 8.24 11.63
N THR A 89 -5.49 7.14 12.36
CA THR A 89 -4.83 6.92 13.64
C THR A 89 -3.55 6.10 13.48
N SER A 90 -2.55 6.41 14.30
CA SER A 90 -1.37 5.57 14.42
C SER A 90 -1.75 4.21 14.98
N GLY A 91 -1.20 3.13 14.43
CA GLY A 91 -1.53 1.75 14.83
C GLY A 91 -2.85 1.22 14.26
N GLY A 92 -3.58 2.01 13.46
CA GLY A 92 -4.75 1.51 12.73
C GLY A 92 -4.34 0.60 11.57
N SER A 93 -5.12 -0.44 11.35
CA SER A 93 -5.02 -1.37 10.22
C SER A 93 -5.99 -0.99 9.10
N GLY A 94 -5.68 -1.42 7.88
CA GLY A 94 -6.53 -1.16 6.72
C GLY A 94 -5.99 -1.78 5.45
N LEU A 95 -6.69 -1.51 4.35
CA LEU A 95 -6.30 -1.94 3.02
C LEU A 95 -5.46 -0.85 2.33
N PHE A 96 -4.28 -1.24 1.86
CA PHE A 96 -3.42 -0.37 1.06
C PHE A 96 -3.92 -0.37 -0.39
N VAL A 97 -4.20 0.81 -0.93
CA VAL A 97 -4.79 1.00 -2.26
C VAL A 97 -4.03 2.04 -3.06
N GLY A 98 -3.88 1.80 -4.37
CA GLY A 98 -3.13 2.64 -5.30
C GLY A 98 -4.03 3.22 -6.38
N LYS A 99 -4.07 4.55 -6.54
CA LYS A 99 -5.00 5.17 -7.48
C LYS A 99 -4.73 4.71 -8.91
N ILE A 100 -5.75 4.16 -9.57
CA ILE A 100 -5.67 3.77 -10.98
C ILE A 100 -5.72 5.03 -11.83
N ARG A 101 -4.72 5.19 -12.69
CA ARG A 101 -4.62 6.27 -13.68
C ARG A 101 -4.21 5.69 -15.03
N ASN A 102 -4.50 6.41 -16.11
CA ASN A 102 -4.08 6.02 -17.43
C ASN A 102 -2.65 6.52 -17.73
N ASP A 103 -1.68 6.07 -16.93
CA ASP A 103 -0.25 6.35 -17.12
C ASP A 103 0.56 5.07 -16.92
N ALA A 104 1.80 5.04 -17.41
CA ALA A 104 2.62 3.83 -17.44
C ALA A 104 2.94 3.25 -16.06
N ILE A 105 2.85 4.04 -15.00
CA ILE A 105 3.24 3.65 -13.64
C ILE A 105 2.02 3.19 -12.83
N HIS A 106 0.88 3.87 -12.98
CA HIS A 106 -0.30 3.65 -12.12
C HIS A 106 -1.47 2.94 -12.81
N ARG A 107 -1.31 2.51 -14.07
CA ARG A 107 -2.33 1.73 -14.76
C ARG A 107 -2.47 0.34 -14.13
N PHE A 108 -3.70 -0.16 -14.15
CA PHE A 108 -4.00 -1.55 -13.85
C PHE A 108 -4.46 -2.21 -15.15
N ASP A 109 -3.63 -3.10 -15.70
CA ASP A 109 -3.90 -3.76 -16.97
C ASP A 109 -4.99 -4.84 -16.85
N GLY A 110 -5.32 -5.24 -15.62
CA GLY A 110 -6.31 -6.26 -15.34
C GLY A 110 -5.83 -7.68 -15.60
N TYR A 111 -6.72 -8.61 -15.31
CA TYR A 111 -6.60 -10.02 -15.68
C TYR A 111 -7.30 -10.28 -17.00
N VAL A 112 -6.92 -11.38 -17.66
CA VAL A 112 -7.65 -11.89 -18.84
C VAL A 112 -9.14 -12.08 -18.53
N ASN A 113 -9.46 -12.52 -17.31
CA ASN A 113 -10.84 -12.58 -16.83
C ASN A 113 -11.28 -11.21 -16.28
N GLN A 114 -12.24 -10.58 -16.94
CA GLN A 114 -12.78 -9.28 -16.52
C GLN A 114 -13.54 -9.32 -15.19
N ALA A 115 -14.16 -10.46 -14.84
CA ALA A 115 -14.84 -10.62 -13.56
C ALA A 115 -13.83 -10.58 -12.40
N GLU A 116 -12.68 -11.23 -12.56
CA GLU A 116 -11.60 -11.18 -11.57
C GLU A 116 -10.94 -9.80 -11.51
N SER A 117 -10.80 -9.12 -12.65
CA SER A 117 -10.30 -7.74 -12.70
C SER A 117 -11.20 -6.79 -11.92
N SER A 118 -12.51 -6.93 -12.08
CA SER A 118 -13.49 -6.08 -11.41
C SER A 118 -13.47 -6.24 -9.89
N LYS A 119 -13.07 -7.41 -9.38
CA LYS A 119 -12.91 -7.66 -7.94
C LYS A 119 -11.67 -6.96 -7.35
N LYS A 120 -10.66 -6.63 -8.16
CA LYS A 120 -9.44 -5.92 -7.73
C LYS A 120 -9.55 -4.40 -7.77
N VAL A 121 -10.55 -3.87 -8.48
CA VAL A 121 -10.74 -2.43 -8.63
C VAL A 121 -11.73 -1.92 -7.60
N LEU A 122 -11.28 -0.99 -6.76
CA LEU A 122 -12.13 -0.32 -5.79
C LEU A 122 -12.65 0.99 -6.38
N LYS A 123 -13.97 1.08 -6.55
CA LYS A 123 -14.64 2.30 -7.04
C LYS A 123 -15.17 3.16 -5.90
N ASP A 124 -15.32 4.46 -6.18
CA ASP A 124 -15.90 5.44 -5.27
C ASP A 124 -15.19 5.45 -3.90
N VAL A 125 -13.86 5.60 -3.91
CA VAL A 125 -13.01 5.55 -2.74
C VAL A 125 -13.03 6.89 -2.00
N PHE A 126 -12.61 7.98 -2.64
CA PHE A 126 -12.62 9.31 -2.03
C PHE A 126 -13.57 10.29 -2.73
N LYS A 127 -13.95 9.99 -3.96
CA LYS A 127 -14.96 10.73 -4.72
C LYS A 127 -15.70 9.80 -5.66
N LYS A 128 -16.94 10.13 -6.00
CA LYS A 128 -17.68 9.36 -7.00
C LYS A 128 -16.91 9.33 -8.34
N GLY A 129 -16.76 8.13 -8.89
CA GLY A 129 -16.06 7.86 -10.14
C GLY A 129 -14.54 7.73 -10.06
N ASP A 130 -13.91 7.85 -8.87
CA ASP A 130 -12.51 7.44 -8.75
C ASP A 130 -12.36 5.92 -8.64
N ALA A 131 -11.18 5.44 -9.04
CA ALA A 131 -10.81 4.04 -9.00
C ALA A 131 -9.41 3.90 -8.39
N PHE A 132 -9.27 2.94 -7.49
CA PHE A 132 -8.04 2.54 -6.83
C PHE A 132 -7.89 1.01 -6.89
#